data_AF-A0A2E4F7B9-F1
#
_entry.id   AF-A0A2E4F7B9-F1
#
_cell.length_a   1.000
_cell.length_b   1.000
_cell.length_c   1.000
_cell.angle_alpha   90.00
_cell.angle_beta   90.00
_cell.angle_gamma   90.00
#
_symmetry.space_group_name_H-M   'P 1'
#
loop_
_entity.id
_entity.type
_entity.pdbx_description
1 polymer ?
#
loop_
_entity_poly.entity_id
_entity_poly.type
_entity_poly.pdbx_seq_one_letter_code
_entity_poly.pdbx_strand_id
1 'polypeptide(L)'
;MLVAACSPADEAGTAPIQPDAAQDAGVPEAPVTLHEAPLLASTPTELNNTYRDLLGFSAEGSQWPPTPEIAKTFAPTDNETLGVFGTATLKPDPWPWVFPAEAGEDGFEGLAGGQQPSAFSVETLQKAATHYAAYALVSERFVECDAVTQEPLPEPEGPTWADARPVLEASCGGCHGGAGSGGSDFASVYADNLAPSSFCDGETVGACVISRIQDGSMPPNGKTAGVSGADLALLETWVAAGMPDAPPTPGLWSGVPEDAKASCGWTSVERFAERAWRRPLDVDERERLQTLWANNWAEGSPEEAVVLTVSAVLQSPSFLFRVERGEPERAQGDAVPLTDHEMATRLSYFLWDSMPDDLLFAAAAAG
;
A
#
# COMPACT_ATOMS: atom_id res chain seq x y z
N MET A 1 29.00 28.82 41.56
CA MET A 1 30.02 29.42 42.44
C MET A 1 30.26 28.43 43.57
N LEU A 2 31.43 27.89 43.89
CA LEU A 2 32.84 27.98 43.45
C LEU A 2 33.47 26.76 44.17
N VAL A 3 34.08 25.76 43.51
CA VAL A 3 35.45 25.70 42.96
C VAL A 3 36.55 26.12 43.95
N ALA A 4 37.48 25.19 44.22
CA ALA A 4 38.97 25.31 44.25
C ALA A 4 39.55 24.27 45.25
N ALA A 5 40.40 23.27 44.93
CA ALA A 5 41.54 23.03 44.03
C ALA A 5 42.95 23.32 44.63
N CYS A 6 43.91 22.44 44.26
CA CYS A 6 45.40 22.42 44.39
C CYS A 6 46.04 21.91 45.70
N SER A 7 47.18 21.20 45.79
CA SER A 7 48.17 20.45 44.93
C SER A 7 49.29 19.90 45.90
N PRO A 8 50.55 19.50 45.55
CA PRO A 8 51.11 18.36 44.76
C PRO A 8 52.24 17.50 45.45
N ALA A 9 52.66 16.41 44.75
CA ALA A 9 54.01 15.83 44.47
C ALA A 9 54.97 15.07 45.46
N ASP A 10 55.79 14.21 44.80
CA ASP A 10 57.09 13.54 45.12
C ASP A 10 57.07 12.09 45.68
N GLU A 11 57.93 11.11 45.32
CA GLU A 11 58.92 10.84 44.24
C GLU A 11 59.41 9.35 44.36
N ALA A 12 59.86 8.77 43.24
CA ALA A 12 60.97 7.80 43.03
C ALA A 12 60.99 6.33 43.58
N GLY A 13 61.36 5.40 42.67
CA GLY A 13 61.91 4.07 42.99
C GLY A 13 62.07 3.12 41.79
N THR A 14 63.19 3.21 41.07
CA THR A 14 63.60 2.32 39.95
C THR A 14 64.45 1.14 40.43
N ALA A 15 64.22 -0.06 39.88
CA ALA A 15 65.12 -1.23 39.94
C ALA A 15 64.89 -2.17 38.72
N PRO A 16 65.85 -3.03 38.34
CA PRO A 16 66.29 -3.20 36.94
C PRO A 16 65.70 -4.41 36.18
N ILE A 17 65.80 -4.33 34.84
CA ILE A 17 65.40 -5.35 33.86
C ILE A 17 66.49 -6.42 33.74
N GLN A 18 66.11 -7.71 33.80
CA GLN A 18 66.90 -8.84 33.29
C GLN A 18 66.20 -9.47 32.06
N PRO A 19 66.95 -9.96 31.06
CA PRO A 19 66.39 -10.57 29.86
C PRO A 19 66.40 -12.11 29.93
N ASP A 20 65.31 -12.75 29.50
CA ASP A 20 65.25 -14.08 28.86
C ASP A 20 63.80 -14.31 28.43
N ALA A 21 63.47 -14.39 27.14
CA ALA A 21 63.63 -15.50 26.20
C ALA A 21 62.32 -16.29 26.02
N ALA A 22 61.82 -16.23 24.77
CA ALA A 22 60.83 -17.10 24.12
C ALA A 22 59.36 -16.98 24.56
N GLN A 23 58.49 -16.57 23.63
CA GLN A 23 57.78 -17.51 22.75
C GLN A 23 56.96 -16.74 21.72
N ASP A 24 57.12 -17.13 20.46
CA ASP A 24 56.28 -16.79 19.32
C ASP A 24 54.89 -17.38 19.55
N ALA A 25 54.04 -16.62 20.25
CA ALA A 25 52.61 -16.90 20.32
C ALA A 25 51.96 -16.07 19.22
N GLY A 26 51.59 -16.75 18.14
CA GLY A 26 50.86 -16.17 17.03
C GLY A 26 49.73 -15.28 17.53
N VAL A 27 49.69 -14.06 17.00
CA VAL A 27 48.57 -13.14 17.17
C VAL A 27 47.31 -13.89 16.75
N PRO A 28 46.27 -14.03 17.60
CA PRO A 28 45.00 -14.56 17.14
C PRO A 28 44.52 -13.65 16.01
N GLU A 29 44.20 -14.25 14.85
CA GLU A 29 43.60 -13.51 13.73
C GLU A 29 42.46 -12.66 14.28
N ALA A 30 42.56 -11.35 14.04
CA ALA A 30 41.49 -10.43 14.40
C ALA A 30 40.19 -10.95 13.75
N PRO A 31 39.04 -10.87 14.44
CA PRO A 31 37.77 -11.21 13.81
C PRO A 31 37.65 -10.39 12.53
N VAL A 32 37.37 -11.07 11.41
CA VAL A 32 37.05 -10.42 10.14
C VAL A 32 35.94 -9.43 10.44
N THR A 33 36.27 -8.14 10.44
CA THR A 33 35.27 -7.10 10.44
C THR A 33 34.56 -7.23 9.11
N LEU A 34 33.34 -7.78 9.11
CA LEU A 34 32.47 -7.72 7.94
C LEU A 34 32.45 -6.25 7.52
N HIS A 35 33.03 -5.96 6.36
CA HIS A 35 32.89 -4.65 5.75
C HIS A 35 31.38 -4.50 5.51
N GLU A 36 30.70 -3.67 6.30
CA GLU A 36 29.29 -3.37 6.07
C GLU A 36 29.20 -2.78 4.66
N ALA A 37 28.67 -3.57 3.72
CA ALA A 37 28.36 -3.06 2.40
C ALA A 37 27.46 -1.84 2.58
N PRO A 38 27.75 -0.70 1.93
CA PRO A 38 26.95 0.50 2.10
C PRO A 38 25.50 0.20 1.70
N LEU A 39 24.55 0.58 2.55
CA LEU A 39 23.13 0.43 2.25
C LEU A 39 22.79 1.16 0.96
N LEU A 40 22.27 0.43 -0.02
CA LEU A 40 21.88 0.98 -1.32
C LEU A 40 20.41 1.41 -1.27
N ALA A 41 20.16 2.69 -1.00
CA ALA A 41 18.80 3.24 -0.99
C ALA A 41 18.15 3.12 -2.37
N SER A 42 16.86 2.79 -2.38
CA SER A 42 16.05 2.83 -3.60
C SER A 42 15.72 4.28 -3.96
N THR A 43 15.86 4.63 -5.23
CA THR A 43 15.44 5.91 -5.78
C THR A 43 13.90 6.02 -5.80
N PRO A 44 13.35 7.25 -5.88
CA PRO A 44 11.92 7.45 -6.08
C PRO A 44 11.32 6.67 -7.27
N THR A 45 12.07 6.56 -8.36
CA THR A 45 11.66 5.79 -9.55
C THR A 45 11.61 4.30 -9.23
N GLU A 46 12.67 3.76 -8.63
CA GLU A 46 12.75 2.35 -8.24
C GLU A 46 11.63 1.98 -7.23
N LEU A 47 11.33 2.85 -6.26
CA LEU A 47 10.22 2.65 -5.31
C LEU A 47 8.87 2.61 -6.02
N ASN A 48 8.57 3.59 -6.88
CA ASN A 48 7.31 3.63 -7.62
C ASN A 48 7.11 2.41 -8.53
N ASN A 49 8.16 1.98 -9.24
CA ASN A 49 8.11 0.77 -10.05
C ASN A 49 7.90 -0.48 -9.18
N THR A 50 8.58 -0.56 -8.03
CA THR A 50 8.44 -1.71 -7.12
C THR A 50 7.02 -1.80 -6.55
N TYR A 51 6.40 -0.67 -6.14
CA TYR A 51 5.00 -0.67 -5.69
C TYR A 51 4.04 -1.18 -6.77
N ARG A 52 4.19 -0.67 -8.00
CA ARG A 52 3.40 -1.12 -9.15
C ARG A 52 3.53 -2.64 -9.36
N ASP A 53 4.76 -3.15 -9.36
CA ASP A 53 5.03 -4.55 -9.68
C ASP A 53 4.59 -5.51 -8.56
N LEU A 54 4.75 -5.10 -7.30
CA LEU A 54 4.20 -5.81 -6.13
C LEU A 54 2.69 -5.97 -6.21
N LEU A 55 1.99 -4.88 -6.55
CA LEU A 55 0.53 -4.84 -6.63
C LEU A 55 -0.02 -5.36 -7.96
N GLY A 56 0.83 -5.54 -8.97
CA GLY A 56 0.45 -6.01 -10.30
C GLY A 56 -0.37 -5.03 -11.13
N PHE A 57 -0.21 -3.74 -10.91
CA PHE A 57 -0.96 -2.71 -11.63
C PHE A 57 -0.23 -2.17 -12.86
N SER A 58 -0.97 -1.42 -13.67
CA SER A 58 -0.47 -0.82 -14.90
C SER A 58 0.58 0.27 -14.62
N ALA A 59 1.49 0.47 -15.56
CA ALA A 59 2.36 1.65 -15.59
C ALA A 59 1.61 2.92 -16.05
N GLU A 60 0.34 2.81 -16.42
CA GLU A 60 -0.53 3.95 -16.70
C GLU A 60 -1.37 4.26 -15.44
N GLY A 61 -1.01 5.32 -14.71
CA GLY A 61 -1.66 5.69 -13.44
C GLY A 61 -3.19 5.91 -13.54
N SER A 62 -3.69 6.30 -14.71
CA SER A 62 -5.13 6.42 -15.01
C SER A 62 -5.89 5.08 -14.97
N GLN A 63 -5.18 3.95 -15.09
CA GLN A 63 -5.72 2.60 -15.05
C GLN A 63 -5.63 1.97 -13.65
N TRP A 64 -5.11 2.69 -12.66
CA TRP A 64 -5.10 2.21 -11.28
C TRP A 64 -6.53 2.18 -10.72
N PRO A 65 -6.85 1.18 -9.88
CA PRO A 65 -8.15 1.12 -9.25
C PRO A 65 -8.38 2.36 -8.37
N PRO A 66 -9.64 2.73 -8.08
CA PRO A 66 -9.92 3.79 -7.13
C PRO A 66 -9.34 3.42 -5.75
N THR A 67 -8.86 4.42 -5.03
CA THR A 67 -8.35 4.27 -3.66
C THR A 67 -9.41 3.56 -2.80
N PRO A 68 -9.07 2.44 -2.14
CA PRO A 68 -10.02 1.73 -1.27
C PRO A 68 -10.54 2.65 -0.16
N GLU A 69 -11.83 2.53 0.19
CA GLU A 69 -12.45 3.44 1.18
C GLU A 69 -11.74 3.43 2.54
N ILE A 70 -11.31 2.26 3.00
CA ILE A 70 -10.51 2.09 4.21
C ILE A 70 -9.17 2.84 4.16
N ALA A 71 -8.61 3.07 2.96
CA ALA A 71 -7.42 3.88 2.82
C ALA A 71 -7.65 5.32 3.30
N LYS A 72 -8.88 5.85 3.26
CA LYS A 72 -9.17 7.20 3.79
C LYS A 72 -8.95 7.32 5.29
N THR A 73 -8.86 6.21 6.01
CA THR A 73 -8.52 6.15 7.44
C THR A 73 -7.00 6.25 7.68
N PHE A 74 -6.18 5.78 6.73
CA PHE A 74 -4.74 5.57 6.89
C PHE A 74 -3.85 6.39 5.95
N ALA A 75 -4.39 6.78 4.81
CA ALA A 75 -3.72 7.53 3.76
C ALA A 75 -3.91 9.04 3.99
N PRO A 76 -2.97 9.86 3.53
CA PRO A 76 -3.08 11.31 3.63
C PRO A 76 -4.36 11.81 2.99
N THR A 77 -5.09 12.67 3.69
CA THR A 77 -6.26 13.32 3.10
C THR A 77 -5.86 14.41 2.11
N ASP A 78 -6.74 14.72 1.16
CA ASP A 78 -6.55 15.74 0.10
C ASP A 78 -6.12 17.14 0.62
N ASN A 79 -6.26 17.39 1.92
CA ASN A 79 -5.96 18.67 2.56
C ASN A 79 -4.77 18.61 3.54
N GLU A 80 -4.04 17.49 3.59
CA GLU A 80 -2.83 17.39 4.39
C GLU A 80 -1.69 18.19 3.76
N THR A 81 -1.16 19.14 4.53
CA THR A 81 0.07 19.83 4.18
C THR A 81 1.25 18.90 4.41
N LEU A 82 2.32 19.09 3.63
CA LEU A 82 3.64 18.46 3.79
C LEU A 82 4.38 18.92 5.07
N GLY A 83 3.69 18.95 6.22
CA GLY A 83 4.16 19.46 7.51
C GLY A 83 3.81 20.93 7.77
N VAL A 84 4.28 21.47 8.90
CA VAL A 84 4.04 22.87 9.36
C VAL A 84 4.64 23.91 8.40
N PHE A 85 5.62 23.51 7.60
CA PHE A 85 6.36 24.39 6.68
C PHE A 85 6.03 24.12 5.19
N GLY A 86 5.24 23.10 4.88
CA GLY A 86 4.87 22.74 3.51
C GLY A 86 3.66 23.53 3.03
N THR A 87 3.77 24.19 1.87
CA THR A 87 2.64 24.91 1.23
C THR A 87 1.90 24.07 0.20
N ALA A 88 2.39 22.86 -0.12
CA ALA A 88 1.75 21.96 -1.06
C ALA A 88 0.81 20.99 -0.33
N THR A 89 -0.41 20.88 -0.84
CA THR A 89 -1.41 19.88 -0.46
C THR A 89 -1.11 18.57 -1.18
N LEU A 90 -0.99 17.47 -0.44
CA LEU A 90 -0.94 16.14 -1.03
C LEU A 90 -2.37 15.73 -1.39
N LYS A 91 -2.77 15.96 -2.65
CA LYS A 91 -3.73 15.05 -3.28
C LYS A 91 -2.87 13.95 -3.92
N PRO A 92 -2.72 12.77 -3.30
CA PRO A 92 -1.90 11.74 -3.90
C PRO A 92 -2.61 11.23 -5.16
N ASP A 93 -1.98 11.41 -6.33
CA ASP A 93 -2.32 10.58 -7.48
C ASP A 93 -2.18 9.10 -7.06
N PRO A 94 -3.02 8.19 -7.58
CA PRO A 94 -2.93 6.78 -7.21
C PRO A 94 -1.52 6.24 -7.45
N TRP A 95 -0.90 6.68 -8.55
CA TRP A 95 0.50 6.44 -8.90
C TRP A 95 0.94 7.39 -10.05
N PRO A 96 2.21 7.82 -10.13
CA PRO A 96 3.29 7.57 -9.16
C PRO A 96 3.21 8.49 -7.95
N TRP A 97 3.75 8.04 -6.83
CA TRP A 97 3.95 8.87 -5.65
C TRP A 97 5.03 9.91 -5.92
N VAL A 98 4.72 11.15 -5.59
CA VAL A 98 5.66 12.27 -5.69
C VAL A 98 6.50 12.32 -4.42
N PHE A 99 7.74 11.86 -4.51
CA PHE A 99 8.73 12.05 -3.46
C PHE A 99 9.36 13.44 -3.62
N PRO A 100 9.12 14.38 -2.69
CA PRO A 100 9.69 15.71 -2.76
C PRO A 100 11.22 15.63 -2.67
N ALA A 101 11.90 16.53 -3.39
CA ALA A 101 13.34 16.69 -3.24
C ALA A 101 13.65 17.09 -1.78
N GLU A 102 14.66 16.46 -1.19
CA GLU A 102 15.15 16.92 0.12
C GLU A 102 15.61 18.38 -0.03
N ALA A 103 15.12 19.24 0.85
CA ALA A 103 15.71 20.56 0.98
C ALA A 103 17.17 20.33 1.41
N GLY A 104 18.13 20.79 0.59
CA GLY A 104 19.53 20.77 1.00
C GLY A 104 19.65 21.49 2.34
N GLU A 105 20.13 20.80 3.37
CA GLU A 105 20.28 21.40 4.69
C GLU A 105 21.42 22.42 4.68
N ASP A 106 21.09 23.71 4.56
CA ASP A 106 22.04 24.81 4.77
C ASP A 106 22.26 25.01 6.29
N GLY A 107 23.07 24.17 6.97
CA GLY A 107 23.33 24.36 8.40
C GLY A 107 23.97 23.22 9.18
N PHE A 108 24.26 23.48 10.47
CA PHE A 108 25.04 22.68 11.43
C PHE A 108 24.66 21.18 11.55
N GLU A 109 23.49 20.77 11.06
CA GLU A 109 23.03 19.37 11.01
C GLU A 109 23.82 18.51 10.02
N GLY A 110 24.38 19.11 8.96
CA GLY A 110 25.23 18.42 7.97
C GLY A 110 26.72 18.32 8.33
N LEU A 111 27.16 18.89 9.46
CA LEU A 111 28.60 19.02 9.78
C LEU A 111 29.20 17.88 10.61
N ALA A 112 28.38 16.94 11.13
CA ALA A 112 28.90 15.83 11.93
C ALA A 112 28.02 14.57 11.84
N GLY A 113 28.35 13.63 10.93
CA GLY A 113 27.96 12.23 11.14
C GLY A 113 27.29 11.47 9.98
N GLY A 114 27.17 12.03 8.78
CA GLY A 114 26.56 11.31 7.65
C GLY A 114 25.06 11.53 7.53
N GLN A 115 24.54 11.31 6.32
CA GLN A 115 23.17 11.62 5.90
C GLN A 115 22.15 10.85 6.75
N GLN A 116 21.60 11.49 7.78
CA GLN A 116 20.38 11.01 8.43
C GLN A 116 19.19 11.48 7.57
N PRO A 117 18.21 10.61 7.26
CA PRO A 117 17.02 11.04 6.55
C PRO A 117 16.32 12.12 7.36
N SER A 118 15.95 13.23 6.72
CA SER A 118 15.20 14.29 7.39
C SER A 118 13.87 13.75 7.93
N ALA A 119 13.33 14.33 9.00
CA ALA A 119 12.02 13.95 9.52
C ALA A 119 10.92 14.02 8.43
N PHE A 120 11.09 14.96 7.49
CA PHE A 120 10.23 15.13 6.33
C PHE A 120 10.32 13.96 5.34
N SER A 121 11.52 13.45 5.09
CA SER A 121 11.75 12.28 4.24
C SER A 121 11.14 11.02 4.86
N VAL A 122 11.30 10.83 6.17
CA VAL A 122 10.68 9.71 6.91
C VAL A 122 9.16 9.77 6.85
N GLU A 123 8.57 10.95 7.09
CA GLU A 123 7.12 11.14 6.98
C GLU A 123 6.61 10.86 5.56
N THR A 124 7.35 11.29 4.53
CA THR A 124 6.97 11.04 3.14
C THR A 124 6.98 9.54 2.82
N LEU A 125 8.02 8.81 3.25
CA LEU A 125 8.09 7.37 3.07
C LEU A 125 6.96 6.64 3.79
N GLN A 126 6.62 7.09 5.01
CA GLN A 126 5.48 6.58 5.77
C GLN A 126 4.17 6.72 4.98
N LYS A 127 3.92 7.92 4.46
CA LYS A 127 2.70 8.24 3.70
C LYS A 127 2.59 7.42 2.42
N ALA A 128 3.70 7.24 1.70
CA ALA A 128 3.74 6.37 0.53
C ALA A 128 3.43 4.91 0.91
N ALA A 129 4.03 4.41 2.00
CA ALA A 129 3.83 3.05 2.45
C ALA A 129 2.37 2.77 2.84
N THR A 130 1.72 3.66 3.60
CA THR A 130 0.30 3.47 3.99
C THR A 130 -0.65 3.64 2.80
N HIS A 131 -0.35 4.56 1.88
CA HIS A 131 -1.09 4.71 0.62
C HIS A 131 -1.06 3.42 -0.20
N TYR A 132 0.12 2.89 -0.49
CA TYR A 132 0.26 1.67 -1.31
C TYR A 132 -0.14 0.38 -0.58
N ALA A 133 -0.06 0.33 0.75
CA ALA A 133 -0.55 -0.81 1.51
C ALA A 133 -2.06 -1.00 1.36
N ALA A 134 -2.83 0.09 1.27
CA ALA A 134 -4.27 -0.01 1.06
C ALA A 134 -4.62 -0.66 -0.28
N TYR A 135 -3.82 -0.43 -1.32
CA TYR A 135 -4.02 -1.03 -2.62
C TYR A 135 -3.86 -2.56 -2.64
N ALA A 136 -3.24 -3.17 -1.62
CA ALA A 136 -3.22 -4.63 -1.45
C ALA A 136 -4.63 -5.22 -1.40
N LEU A 137 -5.62 -4.45 -0.90
CA LEU A 137 -7.01 -4.88 -0.76
C LEU A 137 -7.75 -5.05 -2.10
N VAL A 138 -7.22 -4.46 -3.17
CA VAL A 138 -7.79 -4.49 -4.52
C VAL A 138 -6.80 -5.04 -5.55
N SER A 139 -5.67 -5.59 -5.09
CA SER A 139 -4.67 -6.21 -5.93
C SER A 139 -5.03 -7.68 -6.15
N GLU A 140 -5.20 -8.06 -7.41
CA GLU A 140 -5.36 -9.47 -7.81
C GLU A 140 -4.13 -10.33 -7.51
N ARG A 141 -2.97 -9.70 -7.24
CA ARG A 141 -1.72 -10.39 -6.88
C ARG A 141 -1.52 -10.58 -5.39
N PHE A 142 -2.35 -9.97 -4.55
CA PHE A 142 -2.15 -10.03 -3.11
C PHE A 142 -2.67 -11.35 -2.53
N VAL A 143 -3.96 -11.65 -2.70
CA VAL A 143 -4.56 -12.85 -2.09
C VAL A 143 -4.22 -14.08 -2.90
N GLU A 144 -3.34 -14.90 -2.34
CA GLU A 144 -2.96 -16.16 -2.94
C GLU A 144 -2.79 -17.21 -1.85
N CYS A 145 -3.80 -18.08 -1.72
CA CYS A 145 -3.80 -19.17 -0.75
C CYS A 145 -4.56 -20.39 -1.30
N ASP A 146 -4.18 -21.58 -0.85
CA ASP A 146 -4.78 -22.85 -1.31
C ASP A 146 -6.27 -22.99 -0.95
N ALA A 147 -6.78 -22.13 -0.06
CA ALA A 147 -8.16 -22.13 0.41
C ALA A 147 -9.13 -21.33 -0.48
N VAL A 148 -8.63 -20.62 -1.51
CA VAL A 148 -9.50 -19.93 -2.48
C VAL A 148 -10.30 -20.98 -3.22
N THR A 149 -11.61 -20.99 -3.01
CA THR A 149 -12.50 -21.84 -3.80
C THR A 149 -12.45 -21.38 -5.26
N GLN A 150 -12.05 -22.26 -6.18
CA GLN A 150 -12.06 -22.00 -7.62
C GLN A 150 -13.49 -22.00 -8.21
N GLU A 151 -14.53 -21.97 -7.36
CA GLU A 151 -15.88 -21.78 -7.86
C GLU A 151 -15.96 -20.37 -8.47
N PRO A 152 -16.49 -20.22 -9.69
CA PRO A 152 -16.69 -18.91 -10.26
C PRO A 152 -17.45 -18.06 -9.24
N LEU A 153 -16.87 -16.92 -8.86
CA LEU A 153 -17.60 -15.96 -8.05
C LEU A 153 -18.95 -15.72 -8.72
N PRO A 154 -20.07 -15.71 -7.97
CA PRO A 154 -21.36 -15.39 -8.56
C PRO A 154 -21.22 -14.06 -9.29
N GLU A 155 -21.77 -13.97 -10.50
CA GLU A 155 -21.79 -12.69 -11.22
C GLU A 155 -22.35 -11.62 -10.28
N PRO A 156 -21.78 -10.41 -10.30
CA PRO A 156 -22.12 -9.37 -9.34
C PRO A 156 -23.63 -9.20 -9.27
N GLU A 157 -24.20 -9.40 -8.09
CA GLU A 157 -25.65 -9.52 -7.93
C GLU A 157 -26.32 -8.15 -8.07
N GLY A 158 -26.93 -7.89 -9.22
CA GLY A 158 -27.92 -6.83 -9.40
C GLY A 158 -27.65 -5.86 -10.56
N PRO A 159 -28.68 -5.11 -10.99
CA PRO A 159 -28.54 -4.08 -12.02
C PRO A 159 -27.63 -2.94 -11.56
N THR A 160 -26.92 -2.34 -12.51
CA THR A 160 -26.04 -1.19 -12.34
C THR A 160 -26.61 0.05 -13.04
N TRP A 161 -25.91 1.18 -12.99
CA TRP A 161 -26.26 2.36 -13.78
C TRP A 161 -26.32 2.04 -15.29
N ALA A 162 -25.47 1.15 -15.80
CA ALA A 162 -25.49 0.74 -17.19
C ALA A 162 -26.82 0.06 -17.59
N ASP A 163 -27.48 -0.62 -16.64
CA ASP A 163 -28.76 -1.29 -16.82
C ASP A 163 -29.95 -0.35 -16.58
N ALA A 164 -29.85 0.53 -15.58
CA ALA A 164 -30.90 1.47 -15.21
C ALA A 164 -31.01 2.66 -16.17
N ARG A 165 -29.88 3.19 -16.67
CA ARG A 165 -29.85 4.38 -17.53
C ARG A 165 -30.72 4.26 -18.77
N PRO A 166 -30.66 3.17 -19.58
CA PRO A 166 -31.50 3.05 -20.77
C PRO A 166 -33.01 3.15 -20.46
N VAL A 167 -33.44 2.58 -19.32
CA VAL A 167 -34.83 2.64 -18.86
C VAL A 167 -35.21 4.07 -18.49
N LEU A 168 -34.36 4.75 -17.71
CA LEU A 168 -34.58 6.13 -17.26
C LEU A 168 -34.57 7.12 -18.44
N GLU A 169 -33.64 6.98 -19.39
CA GLU A 169 -33.59 7.83 -20.58
C GLU A 169 -34.84 7.63 -21.46
N ALA A 170 -35.25 6.39 -21.69
CA ALA A 170 -36.42 6.08 -22.51
C ALA A 170 -37.73 6.57 -21.88
N SER A 171 -37.87 6.43 -20.56
CA SER A 171 -39.14 6.68 -19.86
C SER A 171 -39.24 8.07 -19.24
N CYS A 172 -38.11 8.66 -18.85
CA CYS A 172 -38.04 9.90 -18.07
C CYS A 172 -37.21 10.99 -18.77
N GLY A 173 -36.27 10.61 -19.64
CA GLY A 173 -35.29 11.52 -20.25
C GLY A 173 -35.87 12.67 -21.06
N GLY A 174 -37.08 12.51 -21.61
CA GLY A 174 -37.78 13.60 -22.33
C GLY A 174 -38.10 14.82 -21.46
N CYS A 175 -38.18 14.67 -20.13
CA CYS A 175 -38.38 15.75 -19.18
C CYS A 175 -37.26 15.87 -18.15
N HIS A 176 -36.56 14.77 -17.83
CA HIS A 176 -35.56 14.66 -16.77
C HIS A 176 -34.16 14.31 -17.31
N GLY A 177 -33.84 14.73 -18.53
CA GLY A 177 -32.49 14.61 -19.09
C GLY A 177 -32.08 15.84 -19.90
N GLY A 178 -30.82 16.24 -19.78
CA GLY A 178 -30.19 17.32 -20.54
C GLY A 178 -30.91 18.66 -20.48
N ALA A 179 -31.68 19.01 -21.52
CA ALA A 179 -32.43 20.27 -21.63
C ALA A 179 -33.89 20.16 -21.14
N GLY A 180 -34.18 19.13 -20.34
CA GLY A 180 -35.51 18.81 -19.83
C GLY A 180 -36.07 19.87 -18.88
N SER A 181 -37.40 19.92 -18.76
CA SER A 181 -38.11 20.88 -17.89
C SER A 181 -38.42 20.35 -16.48
N GLY A 182 -37.98 19.14 -16.16
CA GLY A 182 -38.34 18.40 -14.94
C GLY A 182 -37.55 18.78 -13.68
N GLY A 183 -36.57 19.69 -13.79
CA GLY A 183 -35.82 20.24 -12.66
C GLY A 183 -34.68 19.38 -12.11
N SER A 184 -34.53 18.14 -12.59
CA SER A 184 -33.41 17.23 -12.30
C SER A 184 -33.06 16.41 -13.55
N ASP A 185 -31.78 16.11 -13.74
CA ASP A 185 -31.24 15.44 -14.92
C ASP A 185 -30.89 13.98 -14.66
N PHE A 186 -31.52 13.36 -13.65
CA PHE A 186 -31.25 12.01 -13.17
C PHE A 186 -31.33 10.92 -14.25
N ALA A 187 -32.07 11.15 -15.35
CA ALA A 187 -32.12 10.18 -16.44
C ALA A 187 -30.81 10.13 -17.23
N SER A 188 -30.08 11.25 -17.28
CA SER A 188 -28.84 11.39 -18.05
C SER A 188 -27.58 11.54 -17.19
N VAL A 189 -27.72 11.91 -15.92
CA VAL A 189 -26.62 12.19 -14.99
C VAL A 189 -26.74 11.26 -13.78
N TYR A 190 -25.78 10.34 -13.63
CA TYR A 190 -25.77 9.38 -12.53
C TYR A 190 -25.81 10.07 -11.15
N ALA A 191 -24.94 11.06 -10.93
CA ALA A 191 -24.78 11.74 -9.64
C ALA A 191 -26.08 12.38 -9.11
N ASP A 192 -26.97 12.80 -10.01
CA ASP A 192 -28.27 13.37 -9.64
C ASP A 192 -29.15 12.34 -8.92
N ASN A 193 -29.04 11.04 -9.24
CA ASN A 193 -29.82 9.99 -8.58
C ASN A 193 -29.44 9.83 -7.11
N LEU A 194 -28.18 10.09 -6.75
CA LEU A 194 -27.66 10.01 -5.39
C LEU A 194 -27.91 11.29 -4.57
N ALA A 195 -28.27 12.40 -5.22
CA ALA A 195 -28.52 13.66 -4.54
C ALA A 195 -29.75 13.56 -3.61
N PRO A 196 -29.79 14.32 -2.50
CA PRO A 196 -30.98 14.39 -1.65
C PRO A 196 -32.17 14.96 -2.45
N SER A 197 -33.32 14.31 -2.32
CA SER A 197 -34.55 14.77 -2.98
C SER A 197 -35.13 15.99 -2.27
N SER A 198 -35.54 16.98 -3.06
CA SER A 198 -36.31 18.13 -2.56
C SER A 198 -37.82 17.86 -2.47
N PHE A 199 -38.27 16.70 -2.98
CA PHE A 199 -39.69 16.34 -3.09
C PHE A 199 -40.09 15.16 -2.20
N CYS A 200 -39.14 14.30 -1.83
CA CYS A 200 -39.36 13.16 -0.93
C CYS A 200 -38.40 13.29 0.26
N ASP A 201 -38.96 13.50 1.45
CA ASP A 201 -38.16 13.79 2.64
C ASP A 201 -37.37 12.55 3.08
N GLY A 202 -36.07 12.71 3.29
CA GLY A 202 -35.15 11.63 3.66
C GLY A 202 -34.76 10.66 2.54
N GLU A 203 -35.22 10.88 1.31
CA GLU A 203 -34.89 10.04 0.15
C GLU A 203 -33.88 10.70 -0.78
N THR A 204 -33.15 9.88 -1.54
CA THR A 204 -32.40 10.36 -2.70
C THR A 204 -33.36 10.62 -3.88
N VAL A 205 -32.91 11.36 -4.90
CA VAL A 205 -33.71 11.60 -6.11
C VAL A 205 -34.12 10.26 -6.76
N GLY A 206 -33.21 9.29 -6.88
CA GLY A 206 -33.53 8.00 -7.49
C GLY A 206 -34.56 7.19 -6.70
N ALA A 207 -34.49 7.20 -5.35
CA ALA A 207 -35.52 6.59 -4.51
C ALA A 207 -36.87 7.31 -4.64
N CYS A 208 -36.83 8.64 -4.66
CA CYS A 208 -38.03 9.46 -4.86
C CYS A 208 -38.70 9.21 -6.21
N VAL A 209 -37.94 8.90 -7.27
CA VAL A 209 -38.51 8.54 -8.57
C VAL A 209 -39.39 7.28 -8.44
N ILE A 210 -38.94 6.25 -7.72
CA ILE A 210 -39.73 5.03 -7.47
C ILE A 210 -41.00 5.36 -6.70
N SER A 211 -40.88 6.08 -5.58
CA SER A 211 -42.00 6.51 -4.74
C SER A 211 -43.07 7.26 -5.56
N ARG A 212 -42.64 8.14 -6.47
CA ARG A 212 -43.53 8.95 -7.32
C ARG A 212 -44.14 8.19 -8.49
N ILE A 213 -43.52 7.12 -8.96
CA ILE A 213 -44.13 6.21 -9.93
C ILE A 213 -45.22 5.38 -9.24
N GLN A 214 -44.93 4.86 -8.05
CA GLN A 214 -45.85 4.02 -7.28
C GLN A 214 -47.09 4.77 -6.79
N ASP A 215 -46.93 6.04 -6.38
CA ASP A 215 -48.05 6.90 -5.96
C ASP A 215 -48.84 7.50 -7.14
N GLY A 216 -48.36 7.28 -8.37
CA GLY A 216 -48.99 7.76 -9.61
C GLY A 216 -48.86 9.27 -9.85
N SER A 217 -48.06 9.98 -9.05
CA SER A 217 -47.78 11.42 -9.24
C SER A 217 -46.84 11.69 -10.41
N MET A 218 -46.08 10.68 -10.84
CA MET A 218 -45.26 10.71 -12.04
C MET A 218 -45.60 9.55 -13.00
N PRO A 219 -45.73 9.85 -14.30
CA PRO A 219 -45.58 11.15 -14.93
C PRO A 219 -46.87 12.00 -14.83
N PRO A 220 -46.75 13.34 -14.94
CA PRO A 220 -47.89 14.23 -14.74
C PRO A 220 -48.95 14.09 -15.85
N ASN A 221 -50.18 14.50 -15.52
CA ASN A 221 -51.35 14.53 -16.41
C ASN A 221 -51.93 13.15 -16.78
N GLY A 222 -51.77 12.15 -15.91
CA GLY A 222 -52.36 10.81 -16.13
C GLY A 222 -51.78 10.08 -17.34
N LYS A 223 -50.61 10.54 -17.83
CA LYS A 223 -49.77 9.73 -18.70
C LYS A 223 -49.31 8.55 -17.84
N THR A 224 -49.44 7.32 -18.32
CA THR A 224 -48.64 6.24 -17.75
C THR A 224 -47.24 6.43 -18.32
N ALA A 225 -46.21 6.53 -17.48
CA ALA A 225 -44.86 6.42 -18.01
C ALA A 225 -44.81 5.07 -18.73
N GLY A 226 -44.20 5.01 -19.90
CA GLY A 226 -44.02 3.76 -20.65
C GLY A 226 -43.09 2.77 -19.95
N VAL A 227 -42.97 2.82 -18.62
CA VAL A 227 -42.17 1.92 -17.81
C VAL A 227 -42.95 0.61 -17.72
N SER A 228 -42.41 -0.44 -18.32
CA SER A 228 -42.99 -1.77 -18.19
C SER A 228 -42.84 -2.28 -16.75
N GLY A 229 -43.62 -3.29 -16.35
CA GLY A 229 -43.45 -3.91 -15.03
C GLY A 229 -42.05 -4.51 -14.82
N ALA A 230 -41.39 -4.94 -15.90
CA ALA A 230 -40.02 -5.44 -15.84
C ALA A 230 -39.01 -4.29 -15.62
N ASP A 231 -39.21 -3.18 -16.31
CA ASP A 231 -38.37 -1.99 -16.16
C ASP A 231 -38.50 -1.37 -14.75
N LEU A 232 -39.73 -1.33 -14.21
CA LEU A 232 -39.94 -0.86 -12.84
C LEU A 232 -39.25 -1.78 -11.83
N ALA A 233 -39.36 -3.10 -11.98
CA ALA A 233 -38.68 -4.06 -11.11
C ALA A 233 -37.14 -3.93 -11.18
N LEU A 234 -36.59 -3.66 -12.36
CA LEU A 234 -35.17 -3.37 -12.53
C LEU A 234 -34.75 -2.12 -11.74
N LEU A 235 -35.49 -1.02 -11.89
CA LEU A 235 -35.20 0.22 -11.17
C LEU A 235 -35.38 0.08 -9.65
N GLU A 236 -36.41 -0.63 -9.19
CA GLU A 236 -36.61 -0.94 -7.77
C GLU A 236 -35.43 -1.73 -7.19
N THR A 237 -34.95 -2.74 -7.93
CA THR A 237 -33.79 -3.54 -7.52
C THR A 237 -32.51 -2.71 -7.48
N TRP A 238 -32.28 -1.86 -8.49
CA TRP A 238 -31.13 -0.96 -8.55
C TRP A 238 -31.14 0.05 -7.40
N VAL A 239 -32.30 0.66 -7.11
CA VAL A 239 -32.46 1.60 -6.00
C VAL A 239 -32.26 0.93 -4.65
N ALA A 240 -32.82 -0.28 -4.45
CA ALA A 240 -32.63 -1.05 -3.22
C ALA A 240 -31.16 -1.44 -2.98
N ALA A 241 -30.39 -1.63 -4.05
CA ALA A 241 -28.95 -1.88 -4.00
C ALA A 241 -28.11 -0.62 -3.73
N GLY A 242 -28.73 0.54 -3.52
CA GLY A 242 -28.01 1.81 -3.31
C GLY A 242 -27.55 2.48 -4.61
N MET A 243 -28.16 2.12 -5.74
CA MET A 243 -27.88 2.67 -7.07
C MET A 243 -26.40 2.56 -7.47
N PRO A 244 -25.79 1.38 -7.49
CA PRO A 244 -24.39 1.22 -7.87
C PRO A 244 -24.15 1.68 -9.31
N ASP A 245 -23.07 2.43 -9.55
CA ASP A 245 -22.62 2.83 -10.90
C ASP A 245 -22.08 1.63 -11.68
N ALA A 246 -21.33 0.77 -10.98
CA ALA A 246 -20.68 -0.42 -11.52
C ALA A 246 -20.93 -1.62 -10.58
N PRO A 247 -20.75 -2.85 -11.07
CA PRO A 247 -20.93 -4.03 -10.23
C PRO A 247 -19.94 -4.01 -9.05
N PRO A 248 -20.32 -4.51 -7.86
CA PRO A 248 -19.39 -4.58 -6.73
C PRO A 248 -18.15 -5.38 -7.12
N THR A 249 -16.98 -4.77 -6.93
CA THR A 249 -15.71 -5.48 -7.06
C THR A 249 -15.67 -6.59 -6.02
N PRO A 250 -15.32 -7.84 -6.39
CA PRO A 250 -15.10 -8.88 -5.39
C PRO A 250 -14.22 -8.37 -4.27
N GLY A 251 -14.71 -8.46 -3.03
CA GLY A 251 -13.92 -8.07 -1.87
C GLY A 251 -12.67 -8.94 -1.77
N LEU A 252 -11.66 -8.45 -1.04
CA LEU A 252 -10.38 -9.15 -0.86
C LEU A 252 -10.52 -10.64 -0.52
N TRP A 253 -11.51 -10.98 0.30
CA TRP A 253 -11.76 -12.33 0.80
C TRP A 253 -12.81 -13.11 0.00
N SER A 254 -13.16 -12.65 -1.20
CA SER A 254 -14.17 -13.30 -2.04
C SER A 254 -13.74 -14.73 -2.36
N GLY A 255 -14.60 -15.70 -2.08
CA GLY A 255 -14.30 -17.13 -2.26
C GLY A 255 -13.43 -17.78 -1.18
N VAL A 256 -13.07 -17.04 -0.11
CA VAL A 256 -12.31 -17.58 1.04
C VAL A 256 -13.26 -17.89 2.21
N PRO A 257 -13.29 -19.15 2.70
CA PRO A 257 -14.07 -19.52 3.89
C PRO A 257 -13.71 -18.67 5.11
N GLU A 258 -14.68 -18.30 5.93
CA GLU A 258 -14.50 -17.41 7.09
C GLU A 258 -13.38 -17.88 8.04
N ASP A 259 -13.34 -19.18 8.34
CA ASP A 259 -12.34 -19.82 9.19
C ASP A 259 -10.95 -19.90 8.55
N ALA A 260 -10.86 -19.75 7.24
CA ALA A 260 -9.61 -19.76 6.48
C ALA A 260 -9.05 -18.36 6.19
N LYS A 261 -9.83 -17.28 6.36
CA LYS A 261 -9.41 -15.91 6.01
C LYS A 261 -8.14 -15.47 6.74
N ALA A 262 -8.04 -15.74 8.04
CA ALA A 262 -6.88 -15.36 8.85
C ALA A 262 -5.58 -16.03 8.35
N SER A 263 -5.64 -17.33 8.06
CA SER A 263 -4.49 -18.07 7.52
C SER A 263 -4.17 -17.67 6.08
N CYS A 264 -5.20 -17.45 5.26
CA CYS A 264 -5.05 -17.01 3.88
C CYS A 264 -4.38 -15.63 3.81
N GLY A 265 -4.81 -14.71 4.69
CA GLY A 265 -4.22 -13.39 4.85
C GLY A 265 -2.75 -13.45 5.27
N TRP A 266 -2.41 -14.30 6.24
CA TRP A 266 -1.02 -14.52 6.62
C TRP A 266 -0.14 -15.01 5.46
N THR A 267 -0.57 -16.06 4.75
CA THR A 267 0.19 -16.59 3.59
C THR A 267 0.39 -15.52 2.51
N SER A 268 -0.64 -14.70 2.28
CA SER A 268 -0.59 -13.59 1.32
C SER A 268 0.42 -12.51 1.75
N VAL A 269 0.39 -12.10 3.02
CA VAL A 269 1.35 -11.14 3.61
C VAL A 269 2.77 -11.69 3.56
N GLU A 270 2.98 -12.96 3.90
CA GLU A 270 4.28 -13.61 3.89
C GLU A 270 4.90 -13.56 2.49
N ARG A 271 4.16 -14.01 1.47
CA ARG A 271 4.59 -13.94 0.07
C ARG A 271 4.85 -12.51 -0.37
N PHE A 272 3.98 -11.57 0.00
CA PHE A 272 4.16 -10.15 -0.32
C PHE A 272 5.47 -9.62 0.28
N ALA A 273 5.76 -9.96 1.53
CA ALA A 273 6.98 -9.54 2.22
C ALA A 273 8.24 -10.14 1.57
N GLU A 274 8.22 -11.41 1.17
CA GLU A 274 9.35 -12.04 0.48
C GLU A 274 9.66 -11.37 -0.87
N ARG A 275 8.62 -11.00 -1.62
CA ARG A 275 8.78 -10.24 -2.88
C ARG A 275 9.30 -8.82 -2.62
N ALA A 276 8.71 -8.12 -1.64
CA ALA A 276 9.08 -6.76 -1.27
C ALA A 276 10.52 -6.68 -0.75
N TRP A 277 10.95 -7.68 0.01
CA TRP A 277 12.30 -7.79 0.55
C TRP A 277 13.25 -8.57 -0.37
N ARG A 278 12.71 -9.08 -1.49
CA ARG A 278 13.41 -9.70 -2.62
C ARG A 278 14.18 -10.98 -2.27
N ARG A 279 13.75 -11.65 -1.21
CA ARG A 279 14.32 -12.91 -0.71
C ARG A 279 13.34 -13.59 0.26
N PRO A 280 13.54 -14.88 0.55
CA PRO A 280 12.86 -15.54 1.67
C PRO A 280 13.07 -14.79 2.99
N LEU A 281 12.04 -14.78 3.83
CA LEU A 281 12.15 -14.24 5.18
C LEU A 281 13.07 -15.13 6.02
N ASP A 282 13.92 -14.52 6.85
CA ASP A 282 14.56 -15.29 7.91
C ASP A 282 13.56 -15.64 9.02
N VAL A 283 13.94 -16.59 9.88
CA VAL A 283 13.03 -17.14 10.91
C VAL A 283 12.51 -16.04 11.83
N ASP A 284 13.40 -15.13 12.24
CA ASP A 284 13.05 -14.06 13.18
C ASP A 284 12.19 -12.98 12.49
N GLU A 285 12.48 -12.67 11.24
CA GLU A 285 11.68 -11.79 10.39
C GLU A 285 10.25 -12.30 10.22
N ARG A 286 10.11 -13.58 9.89
CA ARG A 286 8.81 -14.25 9.78
C ARG A 286 8.04 -14.21 11.08
N GLU A 287 8.67 -14.56 12.21
CA GLU A 287 8.03 -14.57 13.53
C GLU A 287 7.55 -13.17 13.94
N ARG A 288 8.36 -12.13 13.70
CA ARG A 288 7.98 -10.74 13.98
C ARG A 288 6.78 -10.30 13.14
N LEU A 289 6.81 -10.56 11.83
CA LEU A 289 5.69 -10.22 10.95
C LEU A 289 4.42 -11.02 11.29
N GLN A 290 4.56 -12.30 11.66
CA GLN A 290 3.42 -13.13 12.05
C GLN A 290 2.77 -12.65 13.35
N THR A 291 3.59 -12.23 14.30
CA THR A 291 3.11 -11.62 15.55
C THR A 291 2.36 -10.32 15.27
N LEU A 292 2.91 -9.45 14.41
CA LEU A 292 2.25 -8.22 14.00
C LEU A 292 0.90 -8.50 13.31
N TRP A 293 0.88 -9.44 12.37
CA TRP A 293 -0.34 -9.89 11.70
C TRP A 293 -1.40 -10.37 12.69
N ALA A 294 -1.02 -11.27 13.61
CA ALA A 294 -1.94 -11.84 14.58
C ALA A 294 -2.56 -10.78 15.50
N ASN A 295 -1.76 -9.80 15.93
CA ASN A 295 -2.24 -8.68 16.75
C ASN A 295 -3.22 -7.80 15.97
N ASN A 296 -2.86 -7.40 14.74
CA ASN A 296 -3.73 -6.55 13.94
C ASN A 296 -5.04 -7.27 13.57
N TRP A 297 -4.99 -8.58 13.31
CA TRP A 297 -6.18 -9.40 13.05
C TRP A 297 -7.09 -9.53 14.28
N ALA A 298 -6.52 -9.57 15.48
CA ALA A 298 -7.29 -9.68 16.72
C ALA A 298 -7.94 -8.36 17.14
N GLU A 299 -7.31 -7.22 16.81
CA GLU A 299 -7.74 -5.89 17.28
C GLU A 299 -8.54 -5.09 16.25
N GLY A 300 -8.35 -5.35 14.95
CA GLY A 300 -8.98 -4.60 13.86
C GLY A 300 -9.83 -5.46 12.91
N SER A 301 -10.32 -4.85 11.83
CA SER A 301 -10.95 -5.59 10.73
C SER A 301 -9.92 -6.41 9.93
N PRO A 302 -10.35 -7.44 9.19
CA PRO A 302 -9.49 -8.18 8.27
C PRO A 302 -8.71 -7.27 7.29
N GLU A 303 -9.37 -6.23 6.78
CA GLU A 303 -8.77 -5.26 5.88
C GLU A 303 -7.75 -4.37 6.61
N GLU A 304 -8.06 -3.90 7.83
CA GLU A 304 -7.11 -3.14 8.67
C GLU A 304 -5.86 -3.97 8.96
N ALA A 305 -6.03 -5.27 9.25
CA ALA A 305 -4.92 -6.18 9.49
C ALA A 305 -3.98 -6.30 8.29
N VAL A 306 -4.53 -6.35 7.07
CA VAL A 306 -3.76 -6.34 5.83
C VAL A 306 -3.03 -5.01 5.66
N VAL A 307 -3.75 -3.88 5.74
CA VAL A 307 -3.15 -2.56 5.51
C VAL A 307 -2.03 -2.28 6.49
N LEU A 308 -2.22 -2.51 7.79
CA LEU A 308 -1.21 -2.23 8.81
C LEU A 308 0.02 -3.14 8.67
N THR A 309 -0.19 -4.42 8.38
CA THR A 309 0.93 -5.36 8.24
C THR A 309 1.73 -5.11 6.96
N VAL A 310 1.05 -4.86 5.84
CA VAL A 310 1.69 -4.48 4.56
C VAL A 310 2.40 -3.13 4.70
N SER A 311 1.82 -2.17 5.42
CA SER A 311 2.48 -0.88 5.69
C SER A 311 3.82 -1.10 6.40
N ALA A 312 3.88 -1.99 7.40
CA ALA A 312 5.13 -2.31 8.10
C ALA A 312 6.16 -2.98 7.17
N VAL A 313 5.73 -3.84 6.25
CA VAL A 313 6.61 -4.44 5.23
C VAL A 313 7.23 -3.35 4.34
N LEU A 314 6.43 -2.39 3.88
CA LEU A 314 6.84 -1.30 2.99
C LEU A 314 7.65 -0.19 3.69
N GLN A 315 7.63 -0.12 5.02
CA GLN A 315 8.48 0.78 5.81
C GLN A 315 9.80 0.12 6.24
N SER A 316 9.93 -1.19 6.06
CA SER A 316 11.11 -1.93 6.50
C SER A 316 12.37 -1.48 5.76
N PRO A 317 13.54 -1.44 6.43
CA PRO A 317 14.82 -1.25 5.76
C PRO A 317 15.06 -2.26 4.63
N SER A 318 14.57 -3.50 4.78
CA SER A 318 14.66 -4.52 3.73
C SER A 318 13.88 -4.17 2.46
N PHE A 319 12.89 -3.27 2.54
CA PHE A 319 12.17 -2.74 1.38
C PHE A 319 12.80 -1.43 0.86
N LEU A 320 13.08 -0.48 1.75
CA LEU A 320 13.60 0.85 1.40
C LEU A 320 15.02 0.79 0.83
N PHE A 321 15.82 -0.17 1.28
CA PHE A 321 17.20 -0.40 0.86
C PHE A 321 17.35 -1.77 0.20
N ARG A 322 18.30 -1.87 -0.72
CA ARG A 322 18.83 -3.15 -1.21
C ARG A 322 19.95 -3.55 -0.25
N VAL A 323 19.58 -4.35 0.76
CA VAL A 323 20.49 -4.86 1.78
C VAL A 323 21.22 -6.09 1.22
N GLU A 324 22.55 -6.04 1.20
CA GLU A 324 23.40 -7.14 0.77
C GLU A 324 24.14 -7.71 1.99
N ARG A 325 23.68 -8.87 2.44
CA ARG A 325 24.27 -9.66 3.52
C ARG A 325 25.43 -10.52 2.99
N GLY A 326 25.35 -10.95 1.74
CA GLY A 326 26.31 -11.86 1.12
C GLY A 326 26.37 -13.23 1.81
N GLU A 327 27.32 -14.05 1.40
CA GLU A 327 27.59 -15.36 2.00
C GLU A 327 28.98 -15.38 2.64
N PRO A 328 29.10 -14.95 3.91
CA PRO A 328 30.39 -14.81 4.58
C PRO A 328 31.16 -16.13 4.68
N GLU A 329 30.48 -17.26 4.72
CA GLU A 329 31.07 -18.60 4.67
C GLU A 329 31.76 -18.92 3.33
N ARG A 330 31.39 -18.23 2.24
CA ARG A 330 32.02 -18.33 0.92
C ARG A 330 33.01 -17.19 0.65
N ALA A 331 33.35 -16.37 1.65
CA ALA A 331 34.26 -15.25 1.48
C ALA A 331 35.65 -15.68 0.97
N GLN A 332 36.21 -14.88 0.07
CA GLN A 332 37.56 -15.06 -0.48
C GLN A 332 38.37 -13.79 -0.22
N GLY A 333 39.18 -13.81 0.84
CA GLY A 333 39.86 -12.60 1.34
C GLY A 333 38.83 -11.59 1.82
N ASP A 334 38.92 -10.35 1.32
CA ASP A 334 37.98 -9.26 1.66
C ASP A 334 36.68 -9.28 0.83
N ALA A 335 36.54 -10.21 -0.11
CA ALA A 335 35.37 -10.31 -0.98
C ALA A 335 34.36 -11.34 -0.46
N VAL A 336 33.17 -10.87 -0.10
CA VAL A 336 32.02 -11.72 0.22
C VAL A 336 31.15 -11.88 -1.03
N PRO A 337 30.92 -13.10 -1.55
CA PRO A 337 30.04 -13.29 -2.70
C PRO A 337 28.59 -13.00 -2.34
N LEU A 338 27.83 -12.52 -3.31
CA LEU A 338 26.39 -12.32 -3.18
C LEU A 338 25.66 -13.66 -3.16
N THR A 339 24.54 -13.69 -2.45
CA THR A 339 23.52 -14.73 -2.60
C THR A 339 22.87 -14.66 -3.98
N ASP A 340 22.23 -15.74 -4.42
CA ASP A 340 21.55 -15.78 -5.72
C ASP A 340 20.37 -14.78 -5.76
N HIS A 341 19.72 -14.54 -4.62
CA HIS A 341 18.67 -13.51 -4.48
C HIS A 341 19.22 -12.08 -4.57
N GLU A 342 20.39 -11.81 -3.99
CA GLU A 342 21.06 -10.51 -4.13
C GLU A 342 21.54 -10.28 -5.57
N MET A 343 22.03 -11.33 -6.24
CA MET A 343 22.39 -11.26 -7.65
C MET A 343 21.16 -10.96 -8.52
N ALA A 344 20.04 -11.66 -8.30
CA ALA A 344 18.77 -11.40 -8.95
C ALA A 344 18.31 -9.96 -8.73
N THR A 345 18.39 -9.46 -7.49
CA THR A 345 18.05 -8.07 -7.15
C THR A 345 18.94 -7.08 -7.90
N ARG A 346 20.27 -7.28 -7.93
CA ARG A 346 21.15 -6.40 -8.69
C ARG A 346 20.81 -6.38 -10.17
N LEU A 347 20.55 -7.54 -10.75
CA LEU A 347 20.21 -7.67 -12.16
C LEU A 347 18.89 -6.97 -12.49
N SER A 348 17.85 -7.16 -11.67
CA SER A 348 16.53 -6.58 -11.93
C SER A 348 16.54 -5.06 -11.86
N TYR A 349 17.21 -4.50 -10.86
CA TYR A 349 17.34 -3.05 -10.72
C TYR A 349 18.25 -2.45 -11.80
N PHE A 350 19.28 -3.17 -12.24
CA PHE A 350 20.12 -2.72 -13.35
C PHE A 350 19.36 -2.69 -14.69
N LEU A 351 18.45 -3.62 -14.93
CA LEU A 351 17.77 -3.78 -16.21
C LEU A 351 16.45 -3.00 -16.32
N TRP A 352 15.67 -2.91 -15.23
CA TRP A 352 14.32 -2.33 -15.28
C TRP A 352 13.90 -1.57 -14.02
N ASP A 353 14.85 -1.20 -13.15
CA ASP A 353 14.60 -0.34 -11.98
C ASP A 353 13.46 -0.84 -11.07
N SER A 354 13.36 -2.15 -10.84
CA SER A 354 12.35 -2.75 -9.95
C SER A 354 12.81 -4.10 -9.39
N MET A 355 11.98 -4.69 -8.52
CA MET A 355 12.17 -6.03 -7.98
C MET A 355 12.30 -7.11 -9.07
N PRO A 356 12.93 -8.27 -8.76
CA PRO A 356 12.94 -9.43 -9.66
C PRO A 356 11.53 -9.87 -10.06
N ASP A 357 11.36 -10.30 -11.31
CA ASP A 357 10.13 -10.94 -11.74
C ASP A 357 10.06 -12.40 -11.28
N ASP A 358 8.94 -13.07 -11.54
CA ASP A 358 8.70 -14.44 -11.07
C ASP A 358 9.74 -15.43 -11.62
N LEU A 359 10.18 -15.23 -12.86
CA LEU A 359 11.20 -16.07 -13.50
C LEU A 359 12.55 -15.89 -12.82
N LEU A 360 12.93 -14.65 -12.52
CA LEU A 360 14.21 -14.35 -11.88
C LEU A 360 14.22 -14.75 -10.41
N PHE A 361 13.11 -14.65 -9.69
CA PHE A 361 12.98 -15.24 -8.36
C PHE A 361 13.10 -16.75 -8.38
N ALA A 362 12.44 -17.42 -9.32
CA ALA A 362 12.53 -18.87 -9.45
C ALA A 362 13.96 -19.33 -9.78
N ALA A 363 14.67 -18.58 -10.64
CA ALA A 363 16.08 -18.83 -10.92
C ALA A 363 16.95 -18.68 -9.67
N ALA A 364 16.79 -17.58 -8.91
CA ALA A 364 17.52 -17.36 -7.67
C ALA A 364 17.26 -18.46 -6.62
N ALA A 365 16.02 -18.94 -6.52
CA ALA A 365 15.68 -20.03 -5.60
C ALA A 365 16.28 -21.38 -6.03
N ALA A 366 16.65 -21.54 -7.30
CA ALA A 366 17.20 -22.78 -7.85
C ALA A 366 18.74 -22.87 -7.77
N GLY A 367 19.44 -21.76 -7.55
CA GLY A 367 20.90 -21.67 -7.50
C GLY A 367 21.53 -21.36 -8.85
#